data_AF-A0A553XGX0-F1
#
_entry.id   AF-A0A553XGX0-F1
#
_cell.length_a   1.000
_cell.length_b   1.000
_cell.length_c   1.000
_cell.angle_alpha   90.00
_cell.angle_beta   90.00
_cell.angle_gamma   90.00
#
_symmetry.space_group_name_H-M   'P 1'
#
loop_
_entity.id
_entity.type
_entity.pdbx_description
1 polymer ?
#
loop_
_entity_poly.entity_id
_entity_poly.type
_entity_poly.pdbx_seq_one_letter_code
_entity_poly.pdbx_strand_id
1 'polypeptide(L)'
;MPYEPPTHTVERSLRATTGAKIVAGVDEVGRGAWAGPVSVCAAVTGLRRPPAGLTDSKLLTPKRRTGLAEVLGDWVTAYALGHSSPEEIDALGMTVALRLAAVRALEALPVRPDAVILDGKHDYLGAPWRVRTVIKGDQSCIAVAAASVLAKVRRDAMMAELGVDHVEFDFAGNAGYPSPTHRTALEEYGPTPHHRVSWSYMDALPRWRHLKKVRVTPEAAALKAGGQLGFDF
;
A
#
# COMPACT_ATOMS: atom_id res chain seq x y z
N MET A 1 20.66 4.32 17.18
CA MET A 1 21.16 2.94 17.06
C MET A 1 21.93 2.83 15.76
N PRO A 2 23.01 2.04 15.71
CA PRO A 2 23.72 1.79 14.46
C PRO A 2 22.78 1.14 13.44
N TYR A 3 22.99 1.45 12.16
CA TYR A 3 22.28 0.81 11.06
C TYR A 3 22.57 -0.69 11.07
N GLU A 4 21.52 -1.51 11.14
CA GLU A 4 21.61 -2.96 11.01
C GLU A 4 20.95 -3.37 9.69
N PRO A 5 21.69 -3.98 8.75
CA PRO A 5 21.13 -4.35 7.46
C PRO A 5 20.11 -5.49 7.58
N PRO A 6 19.07 -5.52 6.73
CA PRO A 6 18.11 -6.62 6.72
C PRO A 6 18.81 -7.95 6.38
N THR A 7 18.28 -9.04 6.94
CA THR A 7 18.81 -10.39 6.74
C THR A 7 17.73 -11.33 6.20
N HIS A 8 18.12 -12.57 5.86
CA HIS A 8 17.20 -13.65 5.46
C HIS A 8 16.71 -14.48 6.65
N THR A 9 16.82 -13.98 7.88
CA THR A 9 16.57 -14.79 9.08
C THR A 9 15.12 -15.28 9.14
N VAL A 10 14.15 -14.42 8.82
CA VAL A 10 12.73 -14.76 8.84
C VAL A 10 12.38 -15.70 7.69
N GLU A 11 12.88 -15.42 6.49
CA GLU A 11 12.70 -16.25 5.30
C GLU A 11 13.23 -17.67 5.57
N ARG A 12 14.44 -17.81 6.14
CA ARG A 12 15.03 -19.12 6.48
C ARG A 12 14.22 -19.83 7.57
N SER A 13 13.76 -19.10 8.59
CA SER A 13 12.93 -19.67 9.66
C SER A 13 11.62 -20.25 9.10
N LEU A 14 10.93 -19.53 8.21
CA LEU A 14 9.70 -20.01 7.58
C LEU A 14 9.94 -21.26 6.75
N ARG A 15 11.00 -21.29 5.93
CA ARG A 15 11.36 -22.49 5.15
C ARG A 15 11.63 -23.69 6.05
N ALA A 16 12.37 -23.50 7.14
CA ALA A 16 12.75 -24.57 8.06
C ALA A 16 11.56 -25.11 8.89
N THR A 17 10.69 -24.23 9.37
CA THR A 17 9.60 -24.59 10.30
C THR A 17 8.32 -25.02 9.60
N THR A 18 8.08 -24.59 8.36
CA THR A 18 6.84 -24.86 7.64
C THR A 18 7.01 -25.67 6.36
N GLY A 19 8.25 -25.89 5.91
CA GLY A 19 8.55 -26.52 4.62
C GLY A 19 8.25 -25.63 3.40
N ALA A 20 7.95 -24.35 3.60
CA ALA A 20 7.74 -23.39 2.50
C ALA A 20 8.95 -23.39 1.56
N LYS A 21 8.70 -23.44 0.24
CA LYS A 21 9.74 -23.36 -0.79
C LYS A 21 9.85 -21.93 -1.30
N ILE A 22 8.72 -21.26 -1.47
CA ILE A 22 8.61 -19.89 -1.95
C ILE A 22 8.07 -19.00 -0.84
N VAL A 23 8.86 -18.01 -0.46
CA VAL A 23 8.49 -16.99 0.53
C VAL A 23 8.50 -15.63 -0.15
N ALA A 24 7.37 -14.92 -0.08
CA ALA A 24 7.26 -13.56 -0.56
C ALA A 24 7.29 -12.57 0.60
N GLY A 25 8.05 -11.48 0.46
CA GLY A 25 7.90 -10.30 1.31
C GLY A 25 6.92 -9.33 0.69
N VAL A 26 6.11 -8.69 1.52
CA VAL A 26 5.05 -7.77 1.09
C VAL A 26 5.11 -6.49 1.91
N ASP A 27 5.05 -5.36 1.21
CA ASP A 27 4.96 -4.04 1.83
C ASP A 27 4.06 -3.10 1.01
N GLU A 28 3.48 -2.10 1.68
CA GLU A 28 2.56 -1.15 1.09
C GLU A 28 3.04 0.31 1.08
N VAL A 29 2.48 1.08 0.18
CA VAL A 29 2.68 2.53 0.11
C VAL A 29 1.37 3.24 -0.24
N GLY A 30 1.20 4.47 0.23
CA GLY A 30 0.03 5.28 -0.05
C GLY A 30 -1.11 5.13 0.96
N ARG A 31 -0.92 4.41 2.07
CA ARG A 31 -1.95 4.22 3.10
C ARG A 31 -2.46 5.53 3.71
N GLY A 32 -1.63 6.57 3.78
CA GLY A 32 -1.97 7.89 4.34
C GLY A 32 -2.20 9.00 3.29
N ALA A 33 -2.14 8.68 2.01
CA ALA A 33 -2.35 9.68 0.95
C ALA A 33 -3.82 10.11 0.85
N TRP A 34 -4.08 11.37 0.53
CA TRP A 34 -5.42 11.86 0.20
C TRP A 34 -5.83 11.51 -1.23
N ALA A 35 -4.86 11.40 -2.14
CA ALA A 35 -5.09 11.06 -3.55
C ALA A 35 -4.29 9.83 -4.00
N GLY A 36 -4.80 9.19 -5.05
CA GLY A 36 -4.23 8.03 -5.71
C GLY A 36 -4.42 6.71 -4.96
N PRO A 37 -3.94 5.61 -5.56
CA PRO A 37 -4.18 4.27 -5.04
C PRO A 37 -3.38 4.00 -3.77
N VAL A 38 -3.82 3.00 -3.00
CA VAL A 38 -2.91 2.24 -2.13
C VAL A 38 -2.26 1.16 -3.01
N SER A 39 -0.93 1.03 -2.93
CA SER A 39 -0.17 0.08 -3.74
C SER A 39 0.60 -0.86 -2.85
N VAL A 40 0.62 -2.14 -3.22
CA VAL A 40 1.33 -3.20 -2.52
C VAL A 40 2.26 -3.87 -3.51
N CYS A 41 3.49 -4.15 -3.10
CA CYS A 41 4.40 -5.00 -3.85
C CYS A 41 4.57 -6.32 -3.11
N ALA A 42 4.55 -7.43 -3.85
CA ALA A 42 5.01 -8.72 -3.38
C ALA A 42 6.34 -9.05 -4.08
N ALA A 43 7.37 -9.44 -3.32
CA ALA A 43 8.70 -9.72 -3.86
C ALA A 43 9.25 -11.06 -3.34
N VAL A 44 9.81 -11.85 -4.24
CA VAL A 44 10.48 -13.13 -3.97
C VAL A 44 11.96 -12.99 -4.33
N THR A 45 12.85 -13.23 -3.38
CA THR A 45 14.29 -12.91 -3.55
C THR A 45 15.19 -14.14 -3.75
N GLY A 46 14.67 -15.35 -3.50
CA GLY A 46 15.43 -16.59 -3.66
C GLY A 46 16.61 -16.76 -2.68
N LEU A 47 16.59 -16.06 -1.53
CA LEU A 47 17.68 -16.02 -0.55
C LEU A 47 19.04 -15.55 -1.09
N ARG A 48 19.04 -14.81 -2.21
CA ARG A 48 20.25 -14.23 -2.81
C ARG A 48 20.88 -13.19 -1.87
N ARG A 49 22.18 -12.94 -2.01
CA ARG A 49 22.84 -11.82 -1.31
C ARG A 49 22.22 -10.50 -1.78
N PRO A 50 21.74 -9.63 -0.88
CA PRO A 50 21.05 -8.40 -1.27
C PRO A 50 22.02 -7.38 -1.89
N PRO A 51 21.53 -6.51 -2.79
CA PRO A 51 22.29 -5.35 -3.24
C PRO A 51 22.72 -4.46 -2.07
N ALA A 52 23.86 -3.78 -2.21
CA ALA A 52 24.42 -2.96 -1.16
C ALA A 52 23.47 -1.79 -0.80
N GLY A 53 23.22 -1.62 0.51
CA GLY A 53 22.36 -0.55 1.03
C GLY A 53 20.87 -0.79 0.88
N LEU A 54 20.44 -2.04 0.62
CA LEU A 54 19.02 -2.41 0.71
C LEU A 54 18.52 -2.23 2.15
N THR A 55 17.48 -1.43 2.31
CA THR A 55 16.78 -1.17 3.58
C THR A 55 15.40 -0.55 3.26
N ASP A 56 14.66 -0.14 4.29
CA ASP A 56 13.40 0.59 4.18
C ASP A 56 13.53 1.77 3.21
N SER A 57 12.61 1.82 2.24
CA SER A 57 12.54 2.86 1.22
C SER A 57 12.57 4.29 1.77
N LYS A 58 12.05 4.51 2.99
CA LYS A 58 12.00 5.82 3.66
C LYS A 58 13.36 6.28 4.17
N LEU A 59 14.29 5.35 4.41
CA LEU A 59 15.67 5.64 4.81
C LEU A 59 16.58 5.97 3.63
N LEU A 60 16.08 5.86 2.40
CA LEU A 60 16.82 6.13 1.16
C LEU A 60 16.44 7.49 0.58
N THR A 61 17.44 8.24 0.10
CA THR A 61 17.19 9.43 -0.72
C THR A 61 16.44 9.04 -2.00
N PRO A 62 15.63 9.93 -2.61
CA PRO A 62 14.91 9.62 -3.85
C PRO A 62 15.83 9.07 -4.95
N LYS A 63 16.97 9.71 -5.19
CA LYS A 63 17.98 9.26 -6.16
C LYS A 63 18.50 7.85 -5.87
N ARG A 64 18.83 7.55 -4.60
CA ARG A 64 19.33 6.22 -4.22
C ARG A 64 18.24 5.16 -4.36
N ARG A 65 17.00 5.51 -4.03
CA ARG A 65 15.84 4.62 -4.08
C ARG A 65 15.49 4.22 -5.50
N THR A 66 15.44 5.17 -6.45
CA THR A 66 15.20 4.89 -7.86
C THR A 66 16.29 3.99 -8.45
N GLY A 67 17.56 4.33 -8.24
CA GLY A 67 18.66 3.49 -8.73
C GLY A 67 18.69 2.10 -8.08
N LEU A 68 18.28 1.97 -6.81
CA LEU A 68 18.14 0.67 -6.16
C LEU A 68 16.96 -0.13 -6.72
N ALA A 69 15.83 0.52 -7.03
CA ALA A 69 14.67 -0.16 -7.62
C ALA A 69 14.97 -0.76 -9.00
N GLU A 70 15.76 -0.07 -9.82
CA GLU A 70 16.24 -0.61 -11.11
C GLU A 70 17.04 -1.90 -10.89
N VAL A 71 18.02 -1.88 -9.97
CA VAL A 71 18.82 -3.08 -9.63
C VAL A 71 17.94 -4.19 -9.06
N LEU A 72 16.96 -3.85 -8.22
CA LEU A 72 16.06 -4.82 -7.61
C LEU A 72 15.18 -5.51 -8.64
N GLY A 73 14.75 -4.81 -9.70
CA GLY A 73 13.89 -5.35 -10.75
C GLY A 73 14.47 -6.62 -11.40
N ASP A 74 15.78 -6.65 -11.61
CA ASP A 74 16.49 -7.81 -12.17
C ASP A 74 17.01 -8.78 -11.10
N TRP A 75 17.27 -8.27 -9.89
CA TRP A 75 17.86 -9.07 -8.82
C TRP A 75 16.86 -10.01 -8.14
N VAL A 76 15.62 -9.56 -7.93
CA VAL A 76 14.56 -10.41 -7.35
C VAL A 76 14.25 -11.57 -8.30
N THR A 77 13.84 -12.71 -7.75
CA THR A 77 13.39 -13.85 -8.56
C THR A 77 12.06 -13.54 -9.26
N ALA A 78 11.17 -12.86 -8.56
CA ALA A 78 9.93 -12.32 -9.11
C ALA A 78 9.42 -11.21 -8.20
N TYR A 79 8.71 -10.25 -8.78
CA TYR A 79 7.89 -9.32 -8.03
C TYR A 79 6.64 -8.96 -8.83
N ALA A 80 5.61 -8.52 -8.13
CA ALA A 80 4.41 -8.01 -8.75
C ALA A 80 3.79 -6.93 -7.88
N LEU A 81 3.01 -6.06 -8.52
CA LEU A 81 2.32 -4.95 -7.87
C LEU A 81 0.82 -5.18 -7.94
N GLY A 82 0.14 -4.78 -6.88
CA GLY A 82 -1.29 -4.70 -6.83
C GLY A 82 -1.71 -3.34 -6.28
N HIS A 83 -2.82 -2.85 -6.80
CA HIS A 83 -3.35 -1.53 -6.47
C HIS A 83 -4.78 -1.66 -6.02
N SER A 84 -5.21 -0.76 -5.13
CA SER A 84 -6.64 -0.47 -4.94
C SER A 84 -6.87 1.00 -5.16
N SER A 85 -7.86 1.31 -5.99
CA SER A 85 -8.14 2.67 -6.44
C SER A 85 -8.73 3.54 -5.32
N PRO A 86 -8.72 4.88 -5.46
CA PRO A 86 -9.41 5.78 -4.54
C PRO A 86 -10.89 5.41 -4.35
N GLU A 87 -11.57 5.00 -5.42
CA GLU A 87 -12.97 4.56 -5.39
C GLU A 87 -13.16 3.28 -4.59
N GLU A 88 -12.29 2.28 -4.77
CA GLU A 88 -12.29 1.05 -3.97
C GLU A 88 -11.99 1.33 -2.49
N ILE A 89 -11.08 2.27 -2.20
CA ILE A 89 -10.76 2.70 -0.84
C ILE A 89 -11.96 3.38 -0.19
N ASP A 90 -12.63 4.28 -0.90
CA ASP A 90 -13.82 4.96 -0.40
C ASP A 90 -14.94 3.96 -0.10
N ALA A 91 -15.20 3.02 -1.02
CA ALA A 91 -16.25 2.02 -0.92
C ALA A 91 -15.97 0.97 0.18
N LEU A 92 -14.78 0.37 0.17
CA LEU A 92 -14.46 -0.82 0.99
C LEU A 92 -13.77 -0.47 2.31
N GLY A 93 -13.11 0.68 2.36
CA GLY A 93 -12.23 1.05 3.46
C GLY A 93 -10.81 0.54 3.34
N MET A 94 -9.92 1.21 4.08
CA MET A 94 -8.48 1.02 3.91
C MET A 94 -8.03 -0.41 4.18
N THR A 95 -8.56 -1.09 5.20
CA THR A 95 -8.15 -2.47 5.51
C THR A 95 -8.52 -3.44 4.38
N VAL A 96 -9.74 -3.35 3.86
CA VAL A 96 -10.21 -4.23 2.77
C VAL A 96 -9.53 -3.88 1.45
N ALA A 97 -9.37 -2.58 1.15
CA ALA A 97 -8.63 -2.12 -0.02
C ALA A 97 -7.15 -2.53 0.02
N LEU A 98 -6.50 -2.48 1.18
CA LEU A 98 -5.13 -2.94 1.37
C LEU A 98 -5.03 -4.45 1.13
N ARG A 99 -5.94 -5.24 1.70
CA ARG A 99 -6.05 -6.67 1.44
C ARG A 99 -6.21 -6.98 -0.05
N LEU A 100 -7.11 -6.28 -0.72
CA LEU A 100 -7.36 -6.44 -2.15
C LEU A 100 -6.12 -6.13 -3.00
N ALA A 101 -5.41 -5.04 -2.70
CA ALA A 101 -4.16 -4.70 -3.37
C ALA A 101 -3.08 -5.77 -3.15
N ALA A 102 -2.95 -6.29 -1.93
CA ALA A 102 -1.98 -7.33 -1.62
C ALA A 102 -2.32 -8.68 -2.27
N VAL A 103 -3.59 -9.07 -2.31
CA VAL A 103 -4.04 -10.27 -3.03
C VAL A 103 -3.73 -10.14 -4.52
N ARG A 104 -4.03 -8.99 -5.14
CA ARG A 104 -3.67 -8.71 -6.55
C ARG A 104 -2.17 -8.84 -6.79
N ALA A 105 -1.34 -8.30 -5.89
CA ALA A 105 0.11 -8.41 -5.99
C ALA A 105 0.58 -9.87 -5.89
N LEU A 106 0.04 -10.64 -4.95
CA LEU A 106 0.42 -12.04 -4.74
C LEU A 106 -0.05 -12.96 -5.87
N GLU A 107 -1.25 -12.73 -6.41
CA GLU A 107 -1.81 -13.51 -7.52
C GLU A 107 -1.15 -13.19 -8.87
N ALA A 108 -0.59 -11.99 -9.02
CA ALA A 108 0.17 -11.60 -10.21
C ALA A 108 1.61 -12.14 -10.23
N LEU A 109 2.09 -12.76 -9.14
CA LEU A 109 3.38 -13.46 -9.17
C LEU A 109 3.30 -14.69 -10.09
N PRO A 110 4.38 -15.01 -10.84
CA PRO A 110 4.39 -16.14 -11.77
C PRO A 110 4.23 -17.49 -11.07
N VAL A 111 4.59 -17.56 -9.79
CA VAL A 111 4.39 -18.74 -8.94
C VAL A 111 3.82 -18.28 -7.61
N ARG A 112 2.73 -18.92 -7.19
CA ARG A 112 2.07 -18.64 -5.91
C ARG A 112 3.05 -18.90 -4.74
N PRO A 113 3.27 -17.93 -3.83
CA PRO A 113 4.07 -18.16 -2.63
C PRO A 113 3.43 -19.15 -1.66
N ASP A 114 4.25 -19.98 -1.01
CA ASP A 114 3.82 -20.89 0.06
C ASP A 114 3.61 -20.16 1.40
N ALA A 115 4.38 -19.09 1.61
CA ALA A 115 4.30 -18.23 2.78
C ALA A 115 4.56 -16.76 2.41
N VAL A 116 3.96 -15.86 3.19
CA VAL A 116 4.04 -14.41 3.02
C VAL A 116 4.57 -13.77 4.29
N ILE A 117 5.54 -12.88 4.16
CA ILE A 117 6.00 -11.99 5.23
C ILE A 117 5.36 -10.62 5.00
N LEU A 118 4.56 -10.15 5.95
CA LEU A 118 3.98 -8.81 5.94
C LEU A 118 4.77 -7.88 6.86
N ASP A 119 5.00 -6.64 6.43
CA ASP A 119 5.41 -5.58 7.36
C ASP A 119 4.26 -5.24 8.34
N GLY A 120 4.63 -5.01 9.60
CA GLY A 120 3.73 -4.59 10.67
C GLY A 120 3.27 -5.72 11.58
N LYS A 121 2.22 -5.43 12.36
CA LYS A 121 1.73 -6.29 13.45
C LYS A 121 0.40 -6.98 13.17
N HIS A 122 -0.24 -6.66 12.05
CA HIS A 122 -1.58 -7.11 11.73
C HIS A 122 -1.56 -7.96 10.47
N ASP A 123 -2.13 -9.16 10.56
CA ASP A 123 -2.43 -9.96 9.38
C ASP A 123 -3.73 -9.44 8.75
N TYR A 124 -3.60 -8.68 7.65
CA TYR A 124 -4.73 -8.19 6.88
C TYR A 124 -5.05 -9.09 5.67
N LEU A 125 -4.26 -10.14 5.40
CA LEU A 125 -4.48 -11.06 4.28
C LEU A 125 -5.39 -12.22 4.70
N GLY A 126 -5.05 -12.88 5.82
CA GLY A 126 -5.72 -14.08 6.31
C GLY A 126 -5.72 -15.24 5.31
N ALA A 127 -6.59 -16.22 5.55
CA ALA A 127 -6.75 -17.36 4.66
C ALA A 127 -7.10 -16.91 3.22
N PRO A 128 -6.58 -17.60 2.18
CA PRO A 128 -5.80 -18.85 2.22
C PRO A 128 -4.27 -18.66 2.39
N TRP A 129 -3.80 -17.45 2.70
CA TRP A 129 -2.38 -17.14 2.78
C TRP A 129 -1.80 -17.54 4.14
N ARG A 130 -0.60 -18.15 4.13
CA ARG A 130 0.16 -18.43 5.34
C ARG A 130 1.04 -17.23 5.65
N VAL A 131 0.64 -16.44 6.64
CA VAL A 131 1.23 -15.13 6.90
C VAL A 131 2.12 -15.13 8.14
N ARG A 132 3.26 -14.47 8.03
CA ARG A 132 4.11 -14.07 9.15
C ARG A 132 4.23 -12.56 9.17
N THR A 133 3.67 -11.93 10.19
CA THR A 133 3.83 -10.49 10.41
C THR A 133 5.17 -10.19 11.10
N VAL A 134 5.89 -9.18 10.64
CA VAL A 134 7.14 -8.70 11.23
C VAL A 134 7.07 -7.19 11.41
N ILE A 135 7.16 -6.71 12.64
CA ILE A 135 7.23 -5.28 12.93
C ILE A 135 8.55 -4.73 12.37
N LYS A 136 8.49 -3.71 11.51
CA LYS A 136 9.65 -3.17 10.79
C LYS A 136 10.32 -4.25 9.94
N GLY A 137 9.50 -5.03 9.24
CA GLY A 137 9.94 -6.05 8.30
C GLY A 137 10.75 -5.44 7.16
N ASP A 138 10.41 -4.23 6.73
CA ASP A 138 11.14 -3.43 5.74
C ASP A 138 12.60 -3.11 6.14
N GLN A 139 12.89 -3.07 7.44
CA GLN A 139 14.25 -2.86 7.96
C GLN A 139 14.98 -4.15 8.30
N SER A 140 14.26 -5.26 8.52
CA SER A 140 14.83 -6.51 9.08
C SER A 140 14.82 -7.70 8.13
N CYS A 141 13.90 -7.74 7.16
CA CYS A 141 13.68 -8.84 6.22
C CYS A 141 13.99 -8.40 4.80
N ILE A 142 14.88 -9.12 4.12
CA ILE A 142 15.34 -8.74 2.78
C ILE A 142 14.19 -8.71 1.76
N ALA A 143 13.27 -9.67 1.82
CA ALA A 143 12.16 -9.72 0.88
C ALA A 143 11.19 -8.53 1.06
N VAL A 144 10.93 -8.13 2.30
CA VAL A 144 10.05 -6.99 2.62
C VAL A 144 10.75 -5.67 2.29
N ALA A 145 12.05 -5.54 2.59
CA ALA A 145 12.85 -4.39 2.19
C ALA A 145 12.80 -4.16 0.67
N ALA A 146 12.97 -5.23 -0.12
CA ALA A 146 12.88 -5.18 -1.58
C ALA A 146 11.47 -4.75 -2.05
N ALA A 147 10.41 -5.32 -1.45
CA ALA A 147 9.04 -4.93 -1.73
C ALA A 147 8.78 -3.45 -1.42
N SER A 148 9.29 -2.94 -0.29
CA SER A 148 9.13 -1.52 0.11
C SER A 148 9.67 -0.55 -0.93
N VAL A 149 10.88 -0.82 -1.44
CA VAL A 149 11.57 0.02 -2.41
C VAL A 149 10.84 -0.01 -3.75
N LEU A 150 10.49 -1.21 -4.23
CA LEU A 150 9.77 -1.39 -5.50
C LEU A 150 8.37 -0.75 -5.46
N ALA A 151 7.62 -0.97 -4.38
CA ALA A 151 6.30 -0.37 -4.18
C ALA A 151 6.37 1.16 -4.21
N LYS A 152 7.30 1.73 -3.45
CA LYS A 152 7.47 3.17 -3.30
C LYS A 152 7.85 3.85 -4.61
N VAL A 153 8.87 3.34 -5.30
CA VAL A 153 9.31 3.93 -6.59
C VAL A 153 8.21 3.84 -7.63
N ARG A 154 7.51 2.71 -7.72
CA ARG A 154 6.43 2.58 -8.69
C ARG A 154 5.27 3.51 -8.38
N ARG A 155 4.82 3.58 -7.12
CA ARG A 155 3.70 4.46 -6.74
C ARG A 155 4.05 5.93 -6.95
N ASP A 156 5.25 6.36 -6.61
CA ASP A 156 5.66 7.74 -6.81
C ASP A 156 5.68 8.11 -8.30
N ALA A 157 6.15 7.20 -9.17
CA ALA A 157 6.07 7.40 -10.62
C ALA A 157 4.62 7.54 -11.11
N MET A 158 3.70 6.69 -10.64
CA MET A 158 2.27 6.80 -10.98
C MET A 158 1.66 8.13 -10.53
N MET A 159 2.04 8.63 -9.35
CA MET A 159 1.54 9.92 -8.87
C MET A 159 2.16 11.09 -9.63
N ALA A 160 3.42 11.00 -10.05
CA ALA A 160 4.07 12.01 -10.87
C ALA A 160 3.44 12.08 -12.27
N GLU A 161 3.14 10.94 -12.87
CA GLU A 161 2.40 10.85 -14.15
C GLU A 161 1.00 11.48 -14.01
N LEU A 162 0.29 11.14 -12.93
CA LEU A 162 -1.01 11.76 -12.63
C LEU A 162 -0.93 13.29 -12.46
N GLY A 163 0.19 13.79 -11.93
CA GLY A 163 0.42 15.22 -11.71
C GLY A 163 0.49 16.05 -12.99
N VAL A 164 0.68 15.42 -14.16
CA VAL A 164 0.73 16.13 -15.46
C VAL A 164 -0.62 16.78 -15.77
N ASP A 165 -1.73 16.10 -15.49
CA ASP A 165 -3.08 16.59 -15.75
C ASP A 165 -3.69 17.36 -14.55
N HIS A 166 -2.95 17.44 -13.44
CA HIS A 166 -3.40 17.94 -12.13
C HIS A 166 -2.31 18.75 -11.44
N VAL A 167 -1.73 19.71 -12.16
CA VAL A 167 -0.52 20.44 -11.79
C VAL A 167 -0.67 21.21 -10.47
N GLU A 168 -1.86 21.73 -10.20
CA GLU A 168 -2.25 22.47 -9.01
C GLU A 168 -2.08 21.65 -7.72
N PHE A 169 -2.20 20.32 -7.77
CA PHE A 169 -2.09 19.45 -6.60
C PHE A 169 -0.66 19.01 -6.28
N ASP A 170 0.32 19.29 -7.14
CA ASP A 170 1.73 18.90 -6.97
C ASP A 170 1.93 17.40 -6.64
N PHE A 171 1.21 16.52 -7.35
CA PHE A 171 1.32 15.08 -7.09
C PHE A 171 2.72 14.51 -7.36
N ALA A 172 3.51 15.15 -8.22
CA ALA A 172 4.91 14.80 -8.41
C ALA A 172 5.77 15.06 -7.15
N GLY A 173 5.54 16.18 -6.44
CA GLY A 173 6.28 16.53 -5.24
C GLY A 173 5.78 15.81 -3.97
N ASN A 174 4.46 15.65 -3.83
CA ASN A 174 3.86 15.11 -2.60
C ASN A 174 3.31 13.68 -2.72
N ALA A 175 3.29 13.07 -3.91
CA ALA A 175 2.78 11.72 -4.14
C ALA A 175 1.33 11.49 -3.62
N GLY A 176 0.50 12.54 -3.62
CA GLY A 176 -0.87 12.52 -3.12
C GLY A 176 -0.99 12.58 -1.60
N TYR A 177 0.11 12.75 -0.86
CA TYR A 177 0.08 12.95 0.59
C TYR A 177 -0.33 14.39 0.95
N PRO A 178 -0.81 14.62 2.19
CA PRO A 178 -1.13 15.96 2.66
C PRO A 178 0.11 16.87 2.58
N SER A 179 -0.04 18.02 1.94
CA SER A 179 0.96 19.07 1.88
C SER A 179 0.26 20.43 1.89
N PRO A 180 0.96 21.54 2.21
CA PRO A 180 0.38 22.88 2.09
C PRO A 180 -0.16 23.17 0.69
N THR A 181 0.58 22.81 -0.36
CA THR A 181 0.16 22.97 -1.76
C THR A 181 -1.10 22.17 -2.07
N HIS A 182 -1.12 20.88 -1.69
CA HIS A 182 -2.25 20.00 -1.94
C HIS A 182 -3.51 20.47 -1.21
N ARG A 183 -3.39 20.93 0.04
CA ARG A 183 -4.51 21.50 0.80
C ARG A 183 -5.06 22.76 0.11
N THR A 184 -4.19 23.67 -0.29
CA THR A 184 -4.58 24.93 -0.94
C THR A 184 -5.32 24.63 -2.25
N ALA A 185 -4.80 23.71 -3.06
CA ALA A 185 -5.44 23.29 -4.30
C ALA A 185 -6.82 22.64 -4.07
N LEU A 186 -6.94 21.81 -3.03
CA LEU A 186 -8.23 21.22 -2.64
C LEU A 186 -9.26 22.28 -2.20
N GLU A 187 -8.83 23.34 -1.52
CA GLU A 187 -9.71 24.44 -1.12
C GLU A 187 -10.21 25.24 -2.34
N GLU A 188 -9.31 25.51 -3.29
CA GLU A 188 -9.57 26.33 -4.48
C GLU A 188 -10.35 25.58 -5.57
N TYR A 189 -9.86 24.40 -5.96
CA TYR A 189 -10.32 23.61 -7.12
C TYR A 189 -11.23 22.43 -6.75
N GLY A 190 -11.19 21.97 -5.50
CA GLY A 190 -11.95 20.81 -5.03
C GLY A 190 -11.29 19.46 -5.35
N PRO A 191 -11.85 18.35 -4.87
CA PRO A 191 -11.29 17.02 -5.12
C PRO A 191 -11.52 16.56 -6.57
N THR A 192 -10.51 15.93 -7.15
CA THR A 192 -10.57 15.22 -8.44
C THR A 192 -11.06 13.77 -8.26
N PRO A 193 -11.34 13.02 -9.34
CA PRO A 193 -11.66 11.58 -9.24
C PRO A 193 -10.58 10.76 -8.52
N HIS A 194 -9.33 11.22 -8.53
CA HIS A 194 -8.23 10.53 -7.87
C HIS A 194 -8.18 10.74 -6.36
N HIS A 195 -9.04 11.59 -5.80
CA HIS A 195 -9.09 11.85 -4.37
C HIS A 195 -10.00 10.87 -3.63
N ARG A 196 -9.59 10.50 -2.42
CA ARG A 196 -10.36 9.64 -1.52
C ARG A 196 -11.36 10.50 -0.76
N VAL A 197 -12.57 10.61 -1.28
CA VAL A 197 -13.57 11.57 -0.78
C VAL A 197 -14.38 11.02 0.40
N SER A 198 -14.11 9.79 0.88
CA SER A 198 -14.70 9.29 2.12
C SER A 198 -13.94 9.69 3.38
N TRP A 199 -12.83 10.42 3.24
CA TRP A 199 -11.89 10.69 4.33
C TRP A 199 -12.24 11.99 5.09
N SER A 200 -11.67 12.14 6.28
CA SER A 200 -11.97 13.27 7.17
C SER A 200 -11.47 14.62 6.66
N TYR A 201 -10.48 14.68 5.77
CA TYR A 201 -10.02 15.98 5.24
C TYR A 201 -11.13 16.70 4.46
N MET A 202 -12.10 15.97 3.89
CA MET A 202 -13.28 16.56 3.24
C MET A 202 -14.15 17.37 4.20
N ASP A 203 -14.11 17.10 5.51
CA ASP A 203 -14.86 17.89 6.51
C ASP A 203 -14.28 19.30 6.67
N ALA A 204 -12.99 19.48 6.34
CA ALA A 204 -12.31 20.77 6.36
C ALA A 204 -12.50 21.57 5.06
N LEU A 205 -13.25 21.05 4.08
CA LEU A 205 -13.51 21.67 2.78
C LEU A 205 -15.00 22.04 2.64
N PRO A 206 -15.49 23.11 3.29
CA PRO A 206 -16.93 23.41 3.37
C PRO A 206 -17.58 23.60 1.99
N ARG A 207 -16.87 24.21 1.03
CA ARG A 207 -17.33 24.39 -0.35
C ARG A 207 -17.58 23.06 -1.07
N TRP A 208 -16.80 22.04 -0.76
CA TRP A 208 -16.78 20.74 -1.46
C TRP A 208 -17.38 19.60 -0.65
N ARG A 209 -17.91 19.90 0.54
CA ARG A 209 -18.46 18.90 1.48
C ARG A 209 -19.57 18.04 0.88
N HIS A 210 -20.31 18.56 -0.09
CA HIS A 210 -21.36 17.82 -0.82
C HIS A 210 -20.82 16.64 -1.65
N LEU A 211 -19.51 16.60 -1.93
CA LEU A 211 -18.85 15.49 -2.62
C LEU A 211 -18.37 14.39 -1.66
N LYS A 212 -18.43 14.61 -0.34
CA LYS A 212 -17.95 13.64 0.65
C LYS A 212 -18.80 12.37 0.62
N LYS A 213 -18.15 11.22 0.40
CA LYS A 213 -18.81 9.91 0.49
C LYS A 213 -18.91 9.47 1.95
N VAL A 214 -20.11 9.09 2.39
CA VAL A 214 -20.29 8.43 3.69
C VAL A 214 -20.29 6.93 3.45
N ARG A 215 -19.33 6.22 4.03
CA ARG A 215 -19.34 4.76 3.96
C ARG A 215 -20.49 4.24 4.80
N VAL A 216 -21.40 3.51 4.16
CA VAL A 216 -22.43 2.78 4.87
C VAL A 216 -21.81 1.45 5.29
N THR A 217 -21.61 1.26 6.60
CA THR A 217 -21.17 -0.05 7.10
C THR A 217 -22.29 -1.08 6.88
N PRO A 218 -21.98 -2.38 6.74
CA PRO A 218 -23.01 -3.42 6.65
C PRO A 218 -24.03 -3.33 7.80
N GLU A 219 -23.56 -2.99 9.01
CA GLU A 219 -24.40 -2.76 10.19
C GLU A 219 -25.34 -1.54 10.02
N ALA A 220 -24.84 -0.43 9.48
CA ALA A 220 -25.64 0.76 9.21
C ALA A 220 -26.64 0.55 8.05
N ALA A 221 -26.29 -0.28 7.06
CA ALA A 221 -27.20 -0.69 5.99
C ALA A 221 -28.32 -1.59 6.54
N ALA A 222 -27.98 -2.54 7.42
CA ALA A 222 -28.95 -3.41 8.08
C ALA A 222 -29.92 -2.63 8.99
N LEU A 223 -29.42 -1.64 9.76
CA LEU A 223 -30.28 -0.77 10.58
C LEU A 223 -31.23 0.09 9.74
N LYS A 224 -30.79 0.61 8.59
CA LYS A 224 -31.64 1.37 7.67
C LYS A 224 -32.72 0.50 7.03
N ALA A 225 -32.40 -0.75 6.69
CA ALA A 225 -33.36 -1.71 6.13
C ALA A 225 -34.39 -2.18 7.18
N GLY A 226 -34.00 -2.30 8.45
CA GLY A 226 -34.89 -2.69 9.55
C GLY A 226 -35.85 -1.60 10.02
N GLY A 227 -35.57 -0.32 9.73
CA GLY A 227 -36.39 0.83 10.15
C GLY A 227 -37.60 1.15 9.27
N GLN A 228 -37.84 0.38 8.20
CA GLN A 228 -38.95 0.60 7.26
C GLN A 228 -40.20 -0.29 7.50
N LEU A 229 -40.20 -1.14 8.54
CA LEU A 229 -41.43 -1.80 8.99
C LEU A 229 -42.16 -0.87 9.95
N GLY A 230 -42.92 0.06 9.37
CA GLY A 230 -43.87 0.89 10.10
C GLY A 230 -44.88 0.01 10.84
N PHE A 231 -45.04 0.28 12.14
CA PHE A 231 -46.20 -0.17 12.89
C PHE A 231 -47.39 0.67 12.44
N ASP A 232 -48.25 0.10 11.60
CA ASP A 232 -49.64 0.53 11.50
C ASP A 232 -50.43 -0.17 12.62
N PHE A 233 -50.87 0.62 13.61
CA PHE A 233 -51.95 0.26 14.53
C PHE A 233 -53.17 1.11 14.21
#